data_AF-A0A1I0EXW0-F1
#
_entry.id   AF-A0A1I0EXW0-F1
#
_cell.length_a   1.000
_cell.length_b   1.000
_cell.length_c   1.000
_cell.angle_alpha   90.00
_cell.angle_beta   90.00
_cell.angle_gamma   90.00
#
_symmetry.space_group_name_H-M   'P 1'
#
loop_
_entity.id
_entity.type
_entity.pdbx_description
1 polymer ?
#
loop_
_entity_poly.entity_id
_entity_poly.type
_entity_poly.pdbx_seq_one_letter_code
_entity_poly.pdbx_strand_id
1 'polypeptide(L)' 'MVHYFCGKCGNTVAVFSEAGNFYTVSVSTLEDSERFSPQMSIYARSAAKWATFPKDVPIFDTIPPSMGG' A
#
# COMPACT_ATOMS: atom_id res chain seq x y z
N MET A 1 0.35 7.94 11.67
CA MET A 1 -0.16 6.64 11.13
C MET A 1 -0.27 5.66 12.28
N VAL A 2 -1.41 5.01 12.42
CA VAL A 2 -1.67 4.02 13.49
C VAL A 2 -1.81 2.64 12.85
N HIS A 3 -0.98 1.67 13.25
CA HIS A 3 -1.01 0.31 12.73
C HIS A 3 -1.85 -0.60 13.62
N TYR A 4 -2.83 -1.27 13.03
CA TYR A 4 -3.64 -2.31 13.67
C TYR A 4 -3.14 -3.67 13.21
N PHE A 5 -2.87 -4.57 14.16
CA PHE A 5 -2.32 -5.89 13.88
C PHE A 5 -3.06 -7.00 14.63
N CYS A 6 -2.99 -8.22 14.10
CA CYS A 6 -3.54 -9.40 14.76
C CYS A 6 -2.65 -9.81 15.94
N GLY A 7 -3.20 -9.85 17.16
CA GLY A 7 -2.45 -10.26 18.35
C GLY A 7 -1.98 -11.72 18.35
N LYS A 8 -2.48 -12.56 17.44
CA LYS A 8 -2.10 -13.99 17.35
C LYS A 8 -0.94 -14.25 16.39
N CYS A 9 -0.96 -13.63 15.20
CA CYS A 9 0.04 -13.87 14.14
C CYS A 9 0.92 -12.66 13.82
N GLY A 10 0.65 -11.48 14.38
CA GLY A 10 1.41 -10.26 14.15
C GLY A 10 1.17 -9.58 12.81
N ASN A 11 0.31 -10.12 11.95
CA ASN A 11 0.03 -9.53 10.64
C ASN A 11 -0.67 -8.17 10.78
N THR A 12 -0.27 -7.19 9.97
CA THR A 12 -0.95 -5.89 9.91
C THR A 12 -2.28 -6.06 9.18
N VAL A 13 -3.37 -5.67 9.84
CA VAL A 13 -4.74 -5.73 9.31
C VAL A 13 -5.08 -4.42 8.60
N ALA A 14 -4.78 -3.30 9.23
CA ALA A 14 -5.05 -1.98 8.67
C ALA A 14 -4.08 -0.92 9.21
N VAL A 15 -3.93 0.17 8.47
CA VAL A 15 -3.24 1.37 8.95
C VAL A 15 -4.17 2.56 8.80
N PHE A 16 -4.41 3.29 9.88
CA PHE A 16 -5.14 4.55 9.80
C PHE A 16 -4.19 5.69 9.43
N SER A 17 -4.55 6.40 8.37
CA SER A 17 -3.85 7.60 7.90
C SER A 17 -4.63 8.84 8.34
N GLU A 18 -4.11 9.57 9.32
CA GLU A 18 -4.69 10.84 9.77
C GLU A 18 -4.68 11.90 8.65
N ALA A 19 -3.64 11.92 7.82
CA ALA A 19 -3.49 12.88 6.73
C ALA A 19 -4.56 12.71 5.63
N GLY A 20 -5.06 11.49 5.42
CA GLY A 20 -6.09 11.20 4.43
C GLY A 20 -7.47 10.90 5.01
N ASN A 21 -7.59 10.76 6.33
CA ASN A 21 -8.79 10.31 7.03
C ASN A 21 -9.38 8.99 6.46
N PHE A 22 -8.51 8.01 6.17
CA PHE A 22 -8.90 6.69 5.67
C PHE A 22 -8.02 5.58 6.24
N TYR A 23 -8.51 4.34 6.12
CA TYR A 23 -7.73 3.14 6.39
C TYR A 23 -7.09 2.60 5.12
N THR A 24 -5.83 2.21 5.19
CA THR A 24 -5.21 1.31 4.21
C THR A 24 -5.28 -0.11 4.73
N VAL A 25 -5.58 -1.05 3.83
CA VAL A 25 -5.71 -2.48 4.14
C VAL A 25 -4.86 -3.25 3.14
N SER A 26 -4.17 -4.29 3.61
CA SER A 26 -3.41 -5.15 2.69
C SER A 26 -4.37 -5.97 1.84
N VAL A 27 -4.22 -5.91 0.51
CA VAL A 27 -5.02 -6.74 -0.41
C VAL A 27 -4.85 -8.23 -0.10
N SER A 28 -3.66 -8.65 0.38
CA SER A 28 -3.37 -10.04 0.73
C SER A 28 -4.18 -10.58 1.91
N THR A 29 -4.90 -9.73 2.65
CA THR A 29 -5.75 -10.13 3.78
C THR A 29 -7.23 -10.21 3.42
N LEU A 30 -7.59 -9.91 2.17
CA LEU A 30 -8.97 -9.99 1.67
C LEU A 30 -9.24 -11.37 1.09
N GLU A 31 -10.46 -11.89 1.27
CA GLU A 31 -10.85 -13.20 0.72
C GLU A 31 -10.88 -13.18 -0.82
N ASP A 32 -11.50 -12.16 -1.41
CA ASP A 32 -11.58 -11.96 -2.87
C ASP A 32 -10.39 -11.14 -3.42
N SER A 33 -9.17 -11.41 -2.94
CA SER A 33 -7.97 -10.62 -3.26
C SER A 33 -7.65 -10.54 -4.76
N GLU A 34 -8.02 -11.56 -5.52
CA GLU A 34 -7.83 -11.68 -6.96
C GLU A 34 -8.61 -10.65 -7.79
N ARG A 35 -9.62 -10.01 -7.19
CA ARG A 35 -10.39 -8.94 -7.85
C ARG A 35 -9.65 -7.60 -7.90
N PHE A 36 -8.51 -7.50 -7.23
CA PHE A 36 -7.74 -6.27 -7.13
C PHE A 36 -6.42 -6.41 -7.87
N SER A 37 -6.11 -5.39 -8.67
CA SER A 37 -4.81 -5.25 -9.33
C SER A 37 -4.17 -3.92 -8.92
N PRO A 38 -2.83 -3.87 -8.76
CA PRO A 38 -2.14 -2.65 -8.38
C PRO A 38 -2.37 -1.57 -9.45
N GLN A 39 -2.83 -0.41 -9.01
CA GLN A 39 -3.08 0.73 -9.91
C GLN A 39 -1.88 1.68 -10.02
N MET A 40 -0.94 1.60 -9.07
CA MET A 40 0.32 2.36 -9.06
C MET A 40 1.31 1.77 -8.06
N SER A 41 2.58 2.13 -8.22
CA SER A 41 3.65 1.95 -7.24
C SER A 41 4.15 3.31 -6.78
N ILE A 42 4.07 3.60 -5.47
CA ILE A 42 4.54 4.84 -4.86
C ILE A 42 5.76 4.59 -3.98
N TYR A 43 6.55 5.64 -3.71
CA TYR A 43 7.81 5.57 -2.95
C TYR A 43 8.90 4.71 -3.61
N ALA A 44 8.92 4.64 -4.95
CA ALA A 44 9.89 3.85 -5.71
C ALA A 44 11.35 4.27 -5.47
N ARG A 45 11.59 5.52 -5.05
CA ARG A 45 12.92 6.01 -4.64
C ARG A 45 13.53 5.16 -3.52
N SER A 46 12.70 4.63 -2.63
CA SER A 46 13.11 3.82 -1.48
C SER A 46 13.11 2.32 -1.78
N ALA A 47 12.83 1.92 -3.03
CA ALA A 47 12.79 0.52 -3.40
C ALA A 47 14.18 -0.13 -3.30
N ALA A 48 14.19 -1.41 -2.93
CA ALA A 48 15.41 -2.19 -2.96
C ALA A 48 15.94 -2.28 -4.41
N LYS A 49 17.26 -2.35 -4.59
CA LYS A 49 17.89 -2.44 -5.92
C LYS A 49 17.43 -3.65 -6.76
N TRP A 50 16.92 -4.68 -6.10
CA TRP A 50 16.40 -5.90 -6.72
C TRP A 50 14.88 -5.87 -6.94
N ALA A 51 14.19 -4.79 -6.56
CA ALA A 51 12.74 -4.69 -6.70
C ALA A 51 12.34 -4.68 -8.18
N THR A 52 11.34 -5.49 -8.51
CA THR A 52 10.73 -5.53 -9.84
C THR A 52 9.34 -4.91 -9.78
N PHE A 53 9.03 -4.05 -10.74
CA PHE A 53 7.72 -3.41 -10.86
C PHE A 53 6.94 -3.97 -12.04
N PRO A 54 5.60 -4.08 -11.97
CA PRO A 54 4.77 -4.42 -13.12
C PRO A 54 4.93 -3.37 -14.23
N LYS A 55 5.05 -3.81 -15.49
CA LYS A 55 5.34 -2.91 -16.63
C LYS A 55 4.21 -1.92 -16.91
N ASP A 56 2.97 -2.33 -16.66
CA ASP A 56 1.77 -1.58 -17.03
C ASP A 56 1.20 -0.76 -15.85
N VAL A 57 2.00 -0.58 -14.79
CA VAL A 57 1.59 0.12 -13.58
C VAL A 57 2.43 1.38 -13.43
N PRO A 58 1.82 2.59 -13.32
CA PRO A 58 2.55 3.83 -13.06
C PRO A 58 3.45 3.74 -11.83
N ILE A 59 4.68 4.23 -11.94
CA ILE A 59 5.70 4.19 -10.89
C ILE A 59 6.08 5.62 -10.50
N PHE A 60 6.03 5.92 -9.20
CA PHE A 60 6.34 7.24 -8.65
C PHE A 60 7.36 7.15 -7.53
N ASP A 61 8.36 8.04 -7.58
CA ASP A 61 9.40 8.14 -6.55
C ASP A 61 8.84 8.56 -5.18
N THR A 62 7.74 9.31 -5.16
CA THR A 62 7.05 9.83 -3.97
C THR A 62 5.53 9.76 -4.19
N ILE A 63 4.74 10.15 -3.19
CA ILE A 63 3.28 10.24 -3.36
C ILE A 63 2.93 11.26 -4.47
N PRO A 64 2.02 10.95 -5.41
CA PRO A 64 1.57 11.91 -6.41
C PRO A 64 0.82 13.10 -5.77
N PRO A 65 0.91 14.31 -6.34
CA PRO A 65 0.27 15.51 -5.78
C PRO A 65 -1.25 15.39 -5.61
N SER A 66 -1.93 14.59 -6.43
CA SER A 66 -3.38 14.37 -6.37
C SER A 66 -3.83 13.40 -5.27
N MET A 67 -2.91 12.84 -4.49
CA MET A 67 -3.19 11.84 -3.45
C MET A 67 -2.84 12.27 -2.03
N GLY A 68 -2.08 13.36 -1.87
CA GLY A 68 -1.96 14.03 -0.57
C GLY A 68 -3.18 14.91 -0.38
N GLY A 69 -3.94 14.69 0.71
CA GLY A 69 -5.08 15.53 1.08
C GLY A 69 -4.72 17.00 1.27
#